data_AF-A0A7J6Q6Q5-F1
#
_entry.id   AF-A0A7J6Q6Q5-F1
#
_cell.length_a   1.000
_cell.length_b   1.000
_cell.length_c   1.000
_cell.angle_alpha   90.00
_cell.angle_beta   90.00
_cell.angle_gamma   90.00
#
_symmetry.space_group_name_H-M   'P 1'
#
loop_
_entity.id
_entity.type
_entity.pdbx_description
1 polymer ?
#
loop_
_entity_poly.entity_id
_entity_poly.type
_entity_poly.pdbx_seq_one_letter_code
_entity_poly.pdbx_strand_id
1 'polypeptide(L)'
;YISVETYRLQLLAVAVSAGVTATFGAPVGGVLFSIEVTATFFFVSSLWKGFYTAIACMVVFRLARLLPLVELFQVEDLPALTITLETFAFIILAILCGVLSGIIVFFVGVLNSITKRFPIPVRYAWAAGVAVIDAGVAYASPLLWQLDKGLLGDMLNVSHHEAASDVINKAGDLAIVFVAKICLMILSMSCWVPAGLFLPVFTIGAVSGRLYGLLVHELLA
;
A
#
# COMPACT_ATOMS: atom_id res chain seq x y z
N TYR A 1 3.43 4.90 40.33
CA TYR A 1 3.42 6.11 39.50
C TYR A 1 3.81 5.74 38.08
N ILE A 2 2.98 6.06 37.10
CA ILE A 2 3.33 5.87 35.68
C ILE A 2 4.39 6.92 35.33
N SER A 3 5.51 6.50 34.73
CA SER A 3 6.56 7.43 34.33
C SER A 3 6.08 8.36 33.21
N VAL A 4 6.64 9.57 33.15
CA VAL A 4 6.34 10.54 32.09
C VAL A 4 6.60 9.94 30.70
N GLU A 5 7.61 9.09 30.59
CA GLU A 5 7.96 8.38 29.36
C GLU A 5 6.85 7.44 28.87
N THR A 6 6.22 6.69 29.78
CA THR A 6 5.08 5.83 29.42
C THR A 6 3.93 6.67 28.85
N TYR A 7 3.64 7.85 29.43
CA TYR A 7 2.62 8.74 28.87
C TYR A 7 2.99 9.24 27.46
N ARG A 8 4.27 9.55 27.21
CA ARG A 8 4.73 9.98 25.87
C ARG A 8 4.54 8.87 24.84
N LEU A 9 4.87 7.63 25.19
CA LEU A 9 4.66 6.48 24.31
C LEU A 9 3.17 6.24 24.02
N GLN A 10 2.30 6.41 25.03
CA GLN A 10 0.85 6.32 24.82
C GLN A 10 0.33 7.41 23.87
N LEU A 11 0.82 8.65 24.00
CA LEU A 11 0.43 9.74 23.11
C LEU A 11 0.91 9.50 21.67
N LEU A 12 2.14 9.00 21.49
CA LEU A 12 2.69 8.68 20.17
C LEU A 12 1.90 7.54 19.51
N ALA A 13 1.55 6.48 20.25
CA ALA A 13 0.71 5.41 19.74
C ALA A 13 -0.65 5.92 19.26
N VAL A 14 -1.33 6.72 20.09
CA VAL A 14 -2.62 7.33 19.73
C VAL A 14 -2.49 8.24 18.49
N ALA A 15 -1.38 8.98 18.37
CA ALA A 15 -1.10 9.80 17.20
C ALA A 15 -0.90 8.98 15.91
N VAL A 16 -0.23 7.82 15.97
CA VAL A 16 -0.12 6.91 14.83
C VAL A 16 -1.50 6.41 14.39
N SER A 17 -2.36 6.02 15.34
CA SER A 17 -3.72 5.61 15.02
C SER A 17 -4.51 6.70 14.29
N ALA A 18 -4.44 7.95 14.77
CA ALA A 18 -5.10 9.08 14.11
C ALA A 18 -4.52 9.35 12.70
N GLY A 19 -3.20 9.29 12.53
CA GLY A 19 -2.54 9.48 11.23
C GLY A 19 -2.96 8.43 10.19
N VAL A 20 -2.96 7.15 10.56
CA VAL A 20 -3.38 6.04 9.68
C VAL A 20 -4.88 6.14 9.37
N THR A 21 -5.69 6.55 10.34
CA THR A 21 -7.13 6.80 10.12
C THR A 21 -7.34 7.95 9.13
N ALA A 22 -6.56 9.03 9.23
CA ALA A 22 -6.65 10.16 8.31
C ALA A 22 -6.26 9.79 6.87
N THR A 23 -5.30 8.88 6.69
CA THR A 23 -4.84 8.48 5.35
C THR A 23 -5.76 7.49 4.66
N PHE A 24 -6.35 6.53 5.41
CA PHE A 24 -7.15 5.44 4.83
C PHE A 24 -8.64 5.51 5.14
N GLY A 25 -9.08 6.37 6.08
CA GLY A 25 -10.48 6.45 6.51
C GLY A 25 -10.99 5.20 7.25
N ALA A 26 -10.09 4.35 7.73
CA ALA A 26 -10.40 3.11 8.43
C ALA A 26 -10.04 3.23 9.93
N PRO A 27 -10.94 3.69 10.80
CA PRO A 27 -10.61 4.00 12.20
C PRO A 27 -10.19 2.77 13.01
N VAL A 28 -10.90 1.64 12.85
CA VAL A 28 -10.57 0.37 13.52
C VAL A 28 -9.21 -0.13 13.04
N GLY A 29 -8.98 -0.13 11.72
CA GLY A 29 -7.71 -0.55 11.11
C GLY A 29 -6.53 0.32 11.56
N GLY A 30 -6.73 1.64 11.69
CA GLY A 30 -5.69 2.55 12.18
C GLY A 30 -5.28 2.29 13.63
N VAL A 31 -6.24 1.97 14.51
CA VAL A 31 -5.93 1.58 15.89
C VAL A 31 -5.18 0.24 15.94
N LEU A 32 -5.64 -0.78 15.21
CA LEU A 32 -4.99 -2.09 15.17
C LEU A 32 -3.57 -1.99 14.61
N PHE A 33 -3.39 -1.23 13.53
CA PHE A 33 -2.07 -0.96 12.95
C PHE A 33 -1.13 -0.29 13.98
N SER A 34 -1.63 0.67 14.77
CA SER A 34 -0.83 1.27 15.82
C SER A 34 -0.41 0.23 16.87
N ILE A 35 -1.30 -0.69 17.26
CA ILE A 35 -0.98 -1.73 18.24
C ILE A 35 0.08 -2.68 17.68
N GLU A 36 -0.03 -3.07 16.42
CA GLU A 36 0.85 -4.05 15.78
C GLU A 36 2.25 -3.50 15.50
N VAL A 37 2.36 -2.22 15.09
CA VAL A 37 3.63 -1.67 14.56
C VAL A 37 4.40 -0.82 15.56
N THR A 38 3.73 -0.17 16.52
CA THR A 38 4.39 0.88 17.33
C THR A 38 4.98 0.40 18.65
N ALA A 39 4.52 -0.73 19.21
CA ALA A 39 4.98 -1.19 20.52
C ALA A 39 4.93 -2.72 20.67
N THR A 40 5.91 -3.28 21.38
CA THR A 40 5.90 -4.68 21.81
C THR A 40 4.92 -4.93 22.97
N PHE A 41 4.68 -3.90 23.79
CA PHE A 41 3.72 -3.93 24.89
C PHE A 41 2.77 -2.75 24.75
N PHE A 42 1.47 -3.05 24.66
CA PHE A 42 0.43 -2.05 24.48
C PHE A 42 -0.53 -2.05 25.66
N PHE A 43 -0.72 -0.89 26.30
CA PHE A 43 -1.67 -0.75 27.41
C PHE A 43 -3.10 -0.71 26.89
N VAL A 44 -3.99 -1.52 27.47
CA VAL A 44 -5.43 -1.55 27.12
C VAL A 44 -6.08 -0.16 27.28
N SER A 45 -5.63 0.65 28.24
CA SER A 45 -6.13 2.02 28.40
C SER A 45 -5.78 2.95 27.23
N SER A 46 -4.75 2.63 26.44
CA SER A 46 -4.37 3.39 25.24
C SER A 46 -5.19 3.00 24.03
N LEU A 47 -5.78 1.81 24.03
CA LEU A 47 -6.65 1.31 22.96
C LEU A 47 -7.89 2.20 22.87
N TRP A 48 -8.57 2.43 24.00
CA TRP A 48 -9.75 3.28 24.07
C TRP A 48 -9.46 4.73 23.69
N LYS A 49 -8.29 5.26 24.09
CA LYS A 49 -7.83 6.59 23.68
C LYS A 49 -7.62 6.65 22.17
N GLY A 50 -6.97 5.64 21.60
CA GLY A 50 -6.79 5.49 20.15
C GLY A 50 -8.11 5.50 19.40
N PHE A 51 -9.07 4.67 19.81
CA PHE A 51 -10.41 4.63 19.21
C PHE A 51 -11.12 5.98 19.26
N TYR A 52 -11.12 6.67 20.40
CA TYR A 52 -11.73 7.98 20.53
C TYR A 52 -11.11 8.98 19.54
N THR A 53 -9.77 9.01 19.44
CA THR A 53 -9.08 9.91 18.50
C THR A 53 -9.29 9.55 17.03
N ALA A 54 -9.35 8.25 16.70
CA ALA A 54 -9.60 7.78 15.34
C ALA A 54 -11.02 8.16 14.88
N ILE A 55 -12.02 8.00 15.76
CA ILE A 55 -13.40 8.42 15.48
C ILE A 55 -13.47 9.94 15.33
N ALA A 56 -12.86 10.71 16.23
CA ALA A 56 -12.80 12.17 16.14
C ALA A 56 -12.14 12.62 14.81
N CYS A 57 -11.04 11.99 14.42
CA CYS A 57 -10.38 12.21 13.14
C CYS A 57 -11.33 11.93 11.97
N MET A 58 -12.08 10.84 12.01
CA MET A 58 -13.03 10.48 10.95
C MET A 58 -14.20 11.47 10.87
N VAL A 59 -14.68 12.00 11.99
CA VAL A 59 -15.70 13.05 12.01
C VAL A 59 -15.17 14.32 11.35
N VAL A 60 -13.97 14.77 11.73
CA VAL A 60 -13.31 15.94 11.11
C VAL A 60 -13.11 15.72 9.62
N PHE A 61 -12.70 14.52 9.21
CA PHE A 61 -12.54 14.17 7.80
C PHE A 61 -13.87 14.22 7.04
N ARG A 62 -14.94 13.66 7.61
CA ARG A 62 -16.29 13.70 7.01
C ARG A 62 -16.79 15.13 6.85
N LEU A 63 -16.50 16.00 7.81
CA LEU A 63 -16.77 17.44 7.71
C LEU A 63 -15.92 18.09 6.62
N ALA A 64 -14.64 17.74 6.54
CA ALA A 64 -13.74 18.24 5.49
C ALA A 64 -14.17 17.81 4.08
N ARG A 65 -14.79 16.63 3.92
CA ARG A 65 -15.38 16.17 2.64
C ARG A 65 -16.54 17.05 2.15
N LEU A 66 -17.16 17.86 3.02
CA LEU A 66 -18.12 18.87 2.57
C LEU A 66 -17.44 19.95 1.73
N LEU A 67 -16.14 20.12 1.89
CA LEU A 67 -15.31 20.85 0.95
C LEU A 67 -14.81 19.85 -0.11
N PRO A 68 -14.93 20.13 -1.42
CA PRO A 68 -14.51 19.22 -2.50
C PRO A 68 -12.98 19.04 -2.61
N LEU A 69 -12.23 19.23 -1.51
CA LEU A 69 -10.78 19.11 -1.44
C LEU A 69 -10.30 17.69 -1.11
N VAL A 70 -11.16 16.79 -0.62
CA VAL A 70 -10.72 15.52 -0.02
C VAL A 70 -11.56 14.32 -0.47
N GLU A 71 -10.90 13.35 -1.11
CA GLU A 71 -11.50 12.08 -1.52
C GLU A 71 -10.84 10.90 -0.80
N LEU A 72 -11.66 9.99 -0.28
CA LEU A 72 -11.26 8.72 0.31
C LEU A 72 -11.40 7.61 -0.71
N PHE A 73 -10.51 6.64 -0.59
CA PHE A 73 -10.67 5.36 -1.23
C PHE A 73 -11.89 4.64 -0.61
N GLN A 74 -12.93 4.38 -1.41
CA GLN A 74 -14.08 3.56 -1.00
C GLN A 74 -14.10 2.31 -1.87
N VAL A 75 -14.08 1.15 -1.23
CA VAL A 75 -14.26 -0.14 -1.90
C VAL A 75 -15.75 -0.45 -1.90
N GLU A 76 -16.30 -0.83 -3.05
CA GLU A 76 -17.68 -1.30 -3.17
C GLU A 76 -17.88 -2.62 -2.42
N ASP A 77 -19.12 -2.93 -2.07
CA ASP A 77 -19.47 -4.13 -1.30
C ASP A 77 -18.99 -5.40 -2.02
N LEU A 78 -18.00 -6.08 -1.43
CA LEU A 78 -17.55 -7.38 -1.92
C LEU A 78 -18.60 -8.45 -1.61
N PRO A 79 -18.81 -9.43 -2.52
CA PRO A 79 -19.65 -10.58 -2.23
C PRO A 79 -19.10 -11.35 -1.01
N ALA A 80 -20.01 -11.96 -0.25
CA ALA A 80 -19.62 -12.73 0.92
C ALA A 80 -18.69 -13.90 0.53
N LEU A 81 -17.53 -14.01 1.20
CA LEU A 81 -16.63 -15.15 1.03
C LEU A 81 -17.34 -16.43 1.47
N THR A 82 -17.72 -17.27 0.50
CA THR A 82 -18.17 -18.63 0.76
C THR A 82 -16.98 -19.55 0.89
N ILE A 83 -17.02 -20.52 1.80
CA ILE A 83 -15.98 -21.54 1.92
C ILE A 83 -16.09 -22.48 0.72
N THR A 84 -15.42 -22.11 -0.37
CA THR A 84 -15.37 -22.85 -1.65
C THR A 84 -13.90 -23.07 -2.06
N LEU A 85 -13.68 -23.60 -3.27
CA LEU A 85 -12.35 -23.76 -3.86
C LEU A 85 -11.56 -22.44 -3.96
N GLU A 86 -12.24 -21.30 -3.97
CA GLU A 86 -11.61 -19.96 -4.00
C GLU A 86 -10.75 -19.71 -2.74
N THR A 87 -11.14 -20.24 -1.59
CA THR A 87 -10.36 -20.11 -0.34
C THR A 87 -8.96 -20.72 -0.49
N PHE A 88 -8.83 -21.85 -1.20
CA PHE A 88 -7.52 -22.44 -1.47
C PHE A 88 -6.69 -21.55 -2.40
N ALA A 89 -7.30 -20.93 -3.40
CA ALA A 89 -6.64 -19.97 -4.27
C ALA A 89 -6.15 -18.73 -3.50
N PHE A 90 -6.90 -18.25 -2.50
CA PHE A 90 -6.48 -17.14 -1.63
C PHE A 90 -5.30 -17.52 -0.73
N ILE A 91 -5.24 -18.75 -0.21
CA ILE A 91 -4.10 -19.22 0.59
C ILE A 91 -2.83 -19.24 -0.25
N ILE A 92 -2.91 -19.75 -1.48
CA ILE A 92 -1.77 -19.76 -2.41
C ILE A 92 -1.31 -18.32 -2.69
N LEU A 93 -2.24 -17.41 -2.99
CA LEU A 93 -1.93 -15.99 -3.21
C LEU A 93 -1.24 -15.36 -1.98
N ALA A 94 -1.70 -15.67 -0.76
CA ALA A 94 -1.11 -15.16 0.47
C ALA A 94 0.36 -15.63 0.65
N ILE A 95 0.64 -16.91 0.36
CA ILE A 95 2.01 -17.46 0.43
C ILE A 95 2.91 -16.77 -0.61
N LEU A 96 2.43 -16.63 -1.86
CA LEU A 96 3.18 -15.97 -2.93
C LEU A 96 3.49 -14.50 -2.59
N CYS A 97 2.50 -13.76 -2.09
CA CYS A 97 2.68 -12.38 -1.66
C CYS A 97 3.67 -12.26 -0.49
N GLY A 98 3.62 -13.17 0.49
CA GLY A 98 4.55 -13.21 1.62
C GLY A 98 6.00 -13.43 1.18
N VAL A 99 6.25 -14.39 0.29
CA VAL A 99 7.59 -14.68 -0.25
C VAL A 99 8.10 -13.49 -1.08
N LEU A 100 7.25 -12.94 -1.95
CA LEU A 100 7.60 -11.78 -2.78
C LEU A 100 7.95 -10.55 -1.94
N SER A 101 7.19 -10.27 -0.88
CA SER A 101 7.49 -9.20 0.07
C SER A 101 8.86 -9.37 0.73
N GLY A 102 9.20 -10.59 1.18
CA GLY A 102 10.51 -10.89 1.73
C GLY A 102 11.66 -10.61 0.76
N ILE A 103 11.48 -10.94 -0.52
CA ILE A 103 12.45 -10.64 -1.58
C ILE A 103 12.59 -9.13 -1.79
N ILE A 104 11.48 -8.38 -1.85
CA ILE A 104 11.48 -6.92 -2.00
C ILE A 104 12.24 -6.25 -0.85
N VAL A 105 11.94 -6.64 0.40
CA VAL A 105 12.59 -6.07 1.59
C VAL A 105 14.10 -6.33 1.56
N PHE A 106 14.52 -7.52 1.13
CA PHE A 106 15.93 -7.86 0.97
C PHE A 106 16.61 -6.92 -0.05
N PHE A 107 16.04 -6.74 -1.24
CA PHE A 107 16.61 -5.86 -2.27
C PHE A 107 16.65 -4.39 -1.85
N VAL A 108 15.60 -3.88 -1.20
CA VAL A 108 15.59 -2.54 -0.60
C VAL A 108 16.71 -2.39 0.42
N GLY A 109 16.91 -3.40 1.28
CA GLY A 109 18.00 -3.43 2.27
C GLY A 109 19.39 -3.39 1.64
N VAL A 110 19.61 -4.16 0.57
CA VAL A 110 20.86 -4.17 -0.20
C VAL A 110 21.12 -2.81 -0.83
N LEU A 111 20.14 -2.26 -1.55
CA LEU A 111 20.30 -0.99 -2.25
C LEU A 111 20.51 0.19 -1.29
N ASN A 112 19.78 0.21 -0.17
CA ASN A 112 19.98 1.21 0.88
C ASN A 112 21.36 1.08 1.56
N SER A 113 21.90 -0.13 1.70
CA SER A 113 23.25 -0.35 2.22
C SER A 113 24.34 0.22 1.28
N ILE A 114 24.08 0.24 -0.03
CA ILE A 114 24.95 0.86 -1.02
C ILE A 114 24.82 2.38 -0.95
N THR A 115 23.61 2.94 -0.98
CA THR A 115 23.39 4.40 -1.01
C THR A 115 23.85 5.09 0.28
N LYS A 116 23.86 4.39 1.42
CA LYS A 116 24.45 4.86 2.69
C LYS A 116 25.92 5.25 2.58
N ARG A 117 26.70 4.58 1.72
CA ARG A 117 28.14 4.84 1.54
C ARG A 117 28.43 6.14 0.81
N PHE A 118 27.46 6.71 0.12
CA PHE A 118 27.65 7.94 -0.65
C PHE A 118 27.71 9.19 0.23
N PRO A 119 28.60 10.15 -0.09
CA PRO A 119 28.65 11.43 0.58
C PRO A 119 27.36 12.23 0.31
N ILE A 120 27.00 13.14 1.22
CA ILE A 120 25.75 13.90 1.22
C ILE A 120 25.41 14.56 -0.16
N PRO A 121 26.33 15.24 -0.87
CA PRO A 121 25.98 15.87 -2.16
C PRO A 121 25.58 14.86 -3.25
N VAL A 122 26.16 13.66 -3.23
CA VAL A 122 25.85 12.60 -4.21
C VAL A 122 24.47 12.00 -3.95
N ARG A 123 23.93 12.11 -2.73
CA ARG A 123 22.58 11.62 -2.39
C ARG A 123 21.48 12.41 -3.08
N TYR A 124 21.65 13.73 -3.22
CA TYR A 124 20.71 14.56 -3.98
C TYR A 124 20.77 14.26 -5.47
N ALA A 125 21.98 14.06 -6.02
CA ALA A 125 22.17 13.64 -7.41
C ALA A 125 21.56 12.25 -7.68
N TRP A 126 21.68 11.31 -6.74
CA TRP A 126 21.03 10.00 -6.81
C TRP A 126 19.51 10.13 -6.85
N ALA A 127 18.92 10.91 -5.95
CA ALA A 127 17.47 11.13 -5.92
C ALA A 127 16.96 11.77 -7.22
N ALA A 128 17.69 12.75 -7.78
CA ALA A 128 17.36 13.34 -9.07
C ALA A 128 17.47 12.31 -10.21
N GLY A 129 18.50 11.46 -10.20
CA GLY A 129 18.67 10.38 -11.18
C GLY A 129 17.53 9.36 -11.12
N VAL A 130 17.13 8.92 -9.93
CA VAL A 130 15.99 8.00 -9.74
C VAL A 130 14.70 8.65 -10.23
N ALA A 131 14.46 9.94 -9.95
CA ALA A 131 13.29 10.65 -10.44
C ALA A 131 13.23 10.74 -11.98
N VAL A 132 14.38 10.95 -12.64
CA VAL A 132 14.46 10.95 -14.11
C VAL A 132 14.18 9.55 -14.67
N ILE A 133 14.69 8.49 -14.03
CA ILE A 133 14.43 7.10 -14.43
C ILE A 133 12.94 6.78 -14.26
N ASP A 134 12.35 7.13 -13.11
CA ASP A 134 10.94 6.90 -12.81
C ASP A 134 10.04 7.61 -13.83
N ALA A 135 10.32 8.88 -14.12
CA ALA A 135 9.61 9.64 -15.15
C ALA A 135 9.77 9.04 -16.55
N GLY A 136 10.98 8.56 -16.90
CA GLY A 136 11.24 7.91 -18.18
C GLY A 136 10.47 6.60 -18.36
N VAL A 137 10.43 5.76 -17.31
CA VAL A 137 9.67 4.50 -17.33
C VAL A 137 8.17 4.76 -17.33
N ALA A 138 7.69 5.74 -16.56
CA ALA A 138 6.28 6.11 -16.53
C ALA A 138 5.80 6.69 -17.87
N TYR A 139 6.65 7.43 -18.59
CA TYR A 139 6.32 7.95 -19.92
C TYR A 139 6.30 6.84 -20.99
N ALA A 140 7.12 5.80 -20.84
CA ALA A 140 7.23 4.73 -21.82
C ALA A 140 5.99 3.82 -21.88
N SER A 141 5.24 3.66 -20.79
CA SER A 141 4.04 2.83 -20.77
C SER A 141 2.79 3.64 -20.41
N PRO A 142 1.76 3.65 -21.28
CA PRO A 142 0.51 4.39 -21.02
C PRO A 142 -0.21 3.98 -19.73
N LEU A 143 -0.08 2.72 -19.30
CA LEU A 143 -0.68 2.22 -18.07
C LEU A 143 -0.03 2.79 -16.80
N LEU A 144 1.23 3.23 -16.85
CA LEU A 144 1.92 3.85 -15.70
C LEU A 144 1.66 5.37 -15.59
N TRP A 145 0.97 5.97 -16.57
CA TRP A 145 0.66 7.40 -16.54
C TRP A 145 -0.29 7.77 -15.38
N GLN A 146 -1.17 6.85 -15.01
CA GLN A 146 -2.11 7.07 -13.92
C GLN A 146 -1.38 7.15 -12.56
N LEU A 147 -1.86 8.06 -11.70
CA LEU A 147 -1.43 8.09 -10.31
C LEU A 147 -1.80 6.77 -9.62
N ASP A 148 -0.97 6.35 -8.66
CA ASP A 148 -1.17 5.14 -7.86
C ASP A 148 -2.60 5.02 -7.26
N LYS A 149 -3.20 6.15 -6.85
CA LYS A 149 -4.58 6.16 -6.34
C LYS A 149 -5.61 5.77 -7.41
N GLY A 150 -5.44 6.27 -8.64
CA GLY A 150 -6.33 5.98 -9.76
C GLY A 150 -6.19 4.53 -10.19
N LEU A 151 -4.94 4.08 -10.38
CA LEU A 151 -4.65 2.70 -10.75
C LEU A 151 -5.21 1.71 -9.72
N LEU A 152 -5.04 2.00 -8.41
CA LEU A 152 -5.58 1.17 -7.35
C LEU A 152 -7.11 1.06 -7.41
N GLY A 153 -7.80 2.16 -7.72
CA GLY A 153 -9.25 2.19 -7.91
C GLY A 153 -9.68 1.34 -9.10
N ASP A 154 -9.00 1.50 -10.24
CA ASP A 154 -9.28 0.74 -11.46
C ASP A 154 -9.05 -0.76 -11.28
N MET A 155 -8.06 -1.17 -10.48
CA MET A 155 -7.80 -2.59 -10.20
C MET A 155 -8.87 -3.23 -9.30
N LEU A 156 -9.49 -2.44 -8.41
CA LEU A 156 -10.51 -2.93 -7.47
C LEU A 156 -11.92 -2.83 -8.03
N ASN A 157 -12.17 -1.96 -9.01
CA ASN A 157 -13.45 -1.89 -9.69
C ASN A 157 -13.63 -3.08 -10.64
N VAL A 158 -14.63 -3.92 -10.36
CA VAL A 158 -14.95 -5.10 -11.16
C VAL A 158 -15.90 -4.71 -12.29
N SER A 159 -15.36 -4.37 -13.47
CA SER A 159 -16.17 -4.31 -14.68
C SER A 159 -16.36 -5.72 -15.25
N HIS A 160 -17.52 -6.33 -14.99
CA HIS A 160 -17.91 -7.60 -15.59
C HIS A 160 -18.21 -7.40 -17.09
N HIS A 161 -17.35 -7.91 -17.97
CA HIS A 161 -17.56 -8.35 -19.36
C HIS A 161 -16.32 -8.04 -20.22
N GLU A 162 -15.37 -8.97 -20.26
CA GLU A 162 -14.22 -8.89 -21.18
C GLU A 162 -14.08 -10.22 -21.94
N ALA A 163 -13.82 -10.13 -23.25
CA ALA A 163 -13.69 -11.28 -24.14
C ALA A 163 -12.36 -12.02 -23.90
N ALA A 164 -12.33 -13.33 -24.15
CA ALA A 164 -11.19 -14.20 -23.80
C ALA A 164 -9.85 -13.79 -24.46
N SER A 165 -9.86 -13.23 -25.68
CA SER A 165 -8.65 -12.72 -26.34
C SER A 165 -8.08 -11.46 -25.68
N ASP A 166 -8.92 -10.68 -25.02
CA ASP A 166 -8.52 -9.45 -24.34
C ASP A 166 -7.90 -9.76 -22.97
N VAL A 167 -8.28 -10.90 -22.36
CA VAL A 167 -7.76 -11.35 -21.05
C VAL A 167 -6.26 -11.63 -21.11
N ILE A 168 -5.77 -12.37 -22.12
CA ILE A 168 -4.35 -12.73 -22.22
C ILE A 168 -3.47 -11.49 -22.46
N ASN A 169 -3.88 -10.61 -23.38
CA ASN A 169 -3.15 -9.36 -23.65
C ASN A 169 -3.14 -8.44 -22.42
N LYS A 170 -4.28 -8.33 -21.73
CA LYS A 170 -4.41 -7.54 -20.50
C LYS A 170 -3.60 -8.11 -19.34
N ALA A 171 -3.55 -9.44 -19.20
CA ALA A 171 -2.69 -10.12 -18.23
C ALA A 171 -1.20 -9.85 -18.52
N GLY A 172 -0.80 -9.86 -19.80
CA GLY A 172 0.55 -9.48 -20.22
C GLY A 172 0.91 -8.04 -19.85
N ASP A 173 0.04 -7.09 -20.14
CA ASP A 173 0.25 -5.67 -19.79
C ASP A 173 0.32 -5.46 -18.27
N LEU A 174 -0.56 -6.11 -17.50
CA LEU A 174 -0.55 -6.08 -16.04
C LEU A 174 0.73 -6.69 -15.45
N ALA A 175 1.26 -7.75 -16.05
CA ALA A 175 2.52 -8.35 -15.62
C ALA A 175 3.71 -7.41 -15.84
N ILE A 176 3.74 -6.68 -16.97
CA ILE A 176 4.77 -5.66 -17.24
C ILE A 176 4.67 -4.53 -16.20
N VAL A 177 3.47 -4.03 -15.92
CA VAL A 177 3.23 -2.98 -14.90
C VAL A 177 3.65 -3.46 -13.50
N PHE A 178 3.32 -4.71 -13.15
CA PHE A 178 3.69 -5.31 -11.87
C PHE A 178 5.21 -5.32 -11.67
N VAL A 179 5.96 -5.85 -12.65
CA VAL A 179 7.43 -5.91 -12.59
C VAL A 179 8.03 -4.50 -12.56
N ALA A 180 7.55 -3.61 -13.44
CA ALA A 180 8.03 -2.23 -13.50
C ALA A 180 7.82 -1.51 -12.16
N LYS A 181 6.62 -1.60 -11.55
CA LYS A 181 6.35 -0.96 -10.26
C LYS A 181 7.19 -1.52 -9.11
N ILE A 182 7.45 -2.83 -9.08
CA ILE A 182 8.38 -3.41 -8.08
C ILE A 182 9.77 -2.79 -8.23
N CYS A 183 10.32 -2.74 -9.44
CA CYS A 183 11.63 -2.16 -9.69
C CYS A 183 11.69 -0.68 -9.31
N LEU A 184 10.71 0.11 -9.74
CA LEU A 184 10.62 1.54 -9.42
C LEU A 184 10.44 1.79 -7.92
N MET A 185 9.64 0.97 -7.24
CA MET A 185 9.48 1.06 -5.79
C MET A 185 10.81 0.81 -5.07
N ILE A 186 11.58 -0.22 -5.45
CA ILE A 186 12.87 -0.53 -4.83
C ILE A 186 13.87 0.63 -5.02
N LEU A 187 13.91 1.21 -6.22
CA LEU A 187 14.76 2.36 -6.53
C LEU A 187 14.35 3.61 -5.72
N SER A 188 13.06 3.92 -5.70
CA SER A 188 12.50 5.06 -4.99
C SER A 188 12.69 4.98 -3.47
N MET A 189 12.56 3.79 -2.87
CA MET A 189 12.82 3.58 -1.44
C MET A 189 14.28 3.72 -1.04
N SER A 190 15.19 3.74 -2.01
CA SER A 190 16.61 3.97 -1.76
C SER A 190 16.97 5.46 -1.73
N CYS A 191 16.01 6.33 -2.04
CA CYS A 191 16.17 7.78 -1.99
C CYS A 191 16.02 8.31 -0.56
N TRP A 192 16.84 9.31 -0.21
CA TRP A 192 16.87 9.91 1.13
C TRP A 192 15.91 11.11 1.19
N VAL A 193 14.63 10.84 0.89
CA VAL A 193 13.54 11.83 0.85
C VAL A 193 12.42 11.33 1.77
N PRO A 194 11.76 12.20 2.55
CA PRO A 194 10.59 11.79 3.33
C PRO A 194 9.47 11.36 2.37
N ALA A 195 9.24 10.06 2.27
CA ALA A 195 8.23 9.46 1.40
C ALA A 195 7.45 8.37 2.14
N GLY A 196 6.18 8.20 1.78
CA GLY A 196 5.34 7.12 2.27
C GLY A 196 5.47 5.86 1.41
N LEU A 197 5.50 4.69 2.04
CA LEU A 197 5.63 3.38 1.37
C LEU A 197 4.28 2.67 1.15
N PHE A 198 3.23 3.04 1.89
CA PHE A 198 1.98 2.29 1.87
C PHE A 198 1.28 2.26 0.52
N LEU A 199 1.08 3.41 -0.11
CA LEU A 199 0.34 3.49 -1.37
C LEU A 199 0.96 2.65 -2.49
N PRO A 200 2.27 2.76 -2.82
CA PRO A 200 2.86 1.95 -3.88
C PRO A 200 2.79 0.44 -3.58
N VAL A 201 2.98 0.03 -2.32
CA VAL A 201 2.81 -1.40 -1.95
C VAL A 201 1.38 -1.89 -2.15
N PHE A 202 0.37 -1.08 -1.78
CA PHE A 202 -1.03 -1.43 -2.03
C PHE A 202 -1.33 -1.54 -3.52
N THR A 203 -0.78 -0.64 -4.36
CA THR A 203 -0.96 -0.74 -5.82
C THR A 203 -0.34 -1.99 -6.41
N ILE A 204 0.88 -2.35 -6.00
CA ILE A 204 1.56 -3.57 -6.45
C ILE A 204 0.76 -4.80 -6.02
N GLY A 205 0.26 -4.80 -4.78
CA GLY A 205 -0.62 -5.84 -4.26
C GLY A 205 -1.91 -5.98 -5.08
N ALA A 206 -2.60 -4.89 -5.37
CA ALA A 206 -3.83 -4.89 -6.17
C ALA A 206 -3.60 -5.37 -7.61
N VAL A 207 -2.52 -4.91 -8.26
CA VAL A 207 -2.13 -5.37 -9.60
C VAL A 207 -1.83 -6.87 -9.59
N SER A 208 -1.08 -7.35 -8.58
CA SER A 208 -0.78 -8.80 -8.45
C SER A 208 -2.03 -9.64 -8.18
N GLY A 209 -2.96 -9.15 -7.36
CA GLY A 209 -4.23 -9.82 -7.07
C GLY A 209 -5.13 -9.88 -8.31
N ARG A 210 -5.19 -8.79 -9.09
CA ARG A 210 -5.92 -8.75 -10.36
C ARG A 210 -5.32 -9.71 -11.38
N LEU A 211 -4.00 -9.70 -11.54
CA LEU A 211 -3.29 -10.62 -12.43
C LEU A 211 -3.55 -12.08 -12.04
N TYR A 212 -3.43 -12.42 -10.76
CA TYR A 212 -3.72 -13.76 -10.26
C TYR A 212 -5.18 -14.15 -10.48
N GLY A 213 -6.12 -13.25 -10.24
CA GLY A 213 -7.54 -13.49 -10.48
C GLY A 213 -7.85 -13.81 -11.95
N LEU A 214 -7.20 -13.12 -12.90
CA LEU A 214 -7.34 -13.42 -14.33
C LEU A 214 -6.80 -14.81 -14.68
N LEU A 215 -5.63 -15.18 -14.14
CA LEU A 215 -5.03 -16.50 -14.36
C LEU A 215 -5.88 -17.63 -13.77
N VAL A 216 -6.41 -17.44 -12.56
CA VAL A 216 -7.28 -18.43 -11.93
C VAL A 216 -8.60 -18.54 -12.68
N HIS A 217 -9.16 -17.43 -13.15
CA HIS A 217 -10.37 -17.45 -13.98
C HIS A 217 -10.14 -18.21 -15.30
N GLU A 218 -9.00 -18.03 -15.96
CA GLU A 218 -8.64 -18.78 -17.17
C GLU A 218 -8.42 -20.28 -16.90
N LEU A 219 -7.84 -20.63 -15.75
CA LEU A 219 -7.62 -22.04 -15.37
C LEU A 219 -8.91 -22.77 -14.94
N LEU A 220 -9.92 -22.04 -14.47
CA LEU A 220 -11.19 -22.58 -13.99
C LEU A 220 -12.33 -22.50 -15.03
N ALA A 221 -12.16 -21.73 -16.10
CA ALA A 221 -13.07 -21.63 -17.23
C ALA A 221 -12.96 -22.86 -18.16
#